data_AF-A0A9P9TJZ1-F1
#
_entry.id   AF-A0A9P9TJZ1-F1
#
_cell.length_a   1.000
_cell.length_b   1.000
_cell.length_c   1.000
_cell.angle_alpha   90.00
_cell.angle_beta   90.00
_cell.angle_gamma   90.00
#
_symmetry.space_group_name_H-M   'P 1'
#
loop_
_entity.id
_entity.type
_entity.pdbx_description
1 polymer ?
#
loop_
_entity_poly.entity_id
_entity_poly.type
_entity_poly.pdbx_seq_one_letter_code
_entity_poly.pdbx_strand_id
1 'polypeptide(L)'
;MAVSWGTIKSLLLFFGPILLPKGIAYYRSIRAAPSIHGISIRPVPPHVVRALTILFVTSGIFLLKTLPIFNPENIFTLTQSRIQTPTDVLFTRLSALRPSGLTASDNLLRNRLNSLDSRLLFFQFGPTVLAECTFCNSDDPNSYLYYSLPSILTPHIFNLVILALVTSGLFIGKEGAIWRTTATVGASCLALLEIYLVASYRPQVNSRATRAEDLDFFFWKMRVYRGVGLAALDALIGWMLYLSSTNRAFVTPPTTPERIEISTRILDTARAKLNATGILRNTILRDEELRARNSAYWVREGQVMGSVMEERAVVEGVNNALENRIDMARISADAEGYVKGIFAPMQGVGGIDVGI
;
A
#
# COMPACT_ATOMS: atom_id res chain seq x y z
N MET A 1 -17.91 12.41 22.63
CA MET A 1 -19.09 12.72 21.78
C MET A 1 -19.28 11.55 20.83
N ALA A 2 -20.30 10.72 21.03
CA ALA A 2 -20.57 9.61 20.12
C ALA A 2 -21.38 10.13 18.94
N VAL A 3 -20.89 9.94 17.72
CA VAL A 3 -21.65 10.27 16.51
C VAL A 3 -22.85 9.33 16.46
N SER A 4 -24.05 9.89 16.61
CA SER A 4 -25.28 9.08 16.58
C SER A 4 -25.52 8.53 15.16
N TRP A 5 -26.09 7.33 15.07
CA TRP A 5 -26.46 6.74 13.78
C TRP A 5 -27.40 7.64 12.96
N GLY A 6 -28.25 8.41 13.64
CA GLY A 6 -29.11 9.43 13.02
C GLY A 6 -28.29 10.54 12.33
N THR A 7 -27.20 10.99 12.95
CA THR A 7 -26.30 11.99 12.36
C THR A 7 -25.61 11.46 11.10
N ILE A 8 -25.18 10.18 11.12
CA ILE A 8 -24.59 9.52 9.95
C ILE A 8 -25.62 9.41 8.83
N LYS A 9 -26.85 8.98 9.14
CA LYS A 9 -27.93 8.85 8.14
C LYS A 9 -28.28 10.20 7.50
N SER A 10 -28.36 11.27 8.28
CA SER A 10 -28.62 12.62 7.76
C SER A 10 -27.48 13.14 6.88
N LEU A 11 -26.23 12.93 7.28
CA LEU A 11 -25.05 13.26 6.47
C LEU A 11 -25.06 12.47 5.14
N LEU A 12 -25.39 11.19 5.19
CA LEU A 12 -25.39 10.32 4.00
C LEU A 12 -26.55 10.65 3.05
N LEU A 13 -27.73 11.01 3.56
CA LEU A 13 -28.84 11.49 2.74
C LEU A 13 -28.54 12.84 2.08
N PHE A 14 -27.88 13.74 2.79
CA PHE A 14 -27.59 15.08 2.27
C PHE A 14 -26.40 15.09 1.31
N PHE A 15 -25.28 14.47 1.69
CA PHE A 15 -24.05 14.47 0.90
C PHE A 15 -23.96 13.29 -0.07
N GLY A 16 -24.72 12.21 0.15
CA GLY A 16 -24.72 11.02 -0.71
C GLY A 16 -24.94 11.34 -2.19
N PRO A 17 -25.98 12.09 -2.58
CA PRO A 17 -26.22 12.42 -3.98
C PRO A 17 -25.08 13.21 -4.66
N ILE A 18 -24.28 13.95 -3.89
CA ILE A 18 -23.16 14.76 -4.41
C ILE A 18 -21.84 13.96 -4.41
N LEU A 19 -21.58 13.20 -3.34
CA LEU A 19 -20.34 12.45 -3.17
C LEU A 19 -20.34 11.15 -3.95
N LEU A 20 -21.48 10.45 -4.04
CA LEU A 20 -21.61 9.16 -4.71
C LEU A 20 -21.25 9.21 -6.20
N PRO A 21 -21.78 10.13 -7.04
CA PRO A 21 -21.37 10.21 -8.44
C PRO A 21 -19.90 10.59 -8.60
N LYS A 22 -19.35 11.46 -7.73
CA LYS A 22 -17.92 11.79 -7.74
C LYS A 22 -17.05 10.60 -7.36
N GLY A 23 -17.47 9.81 -6.37
CA GLY A 23 -16.78 8.58 -5.96
C GLY A 23 -16.80 7.52 -7.05
N ILE A 24 -17.95 7.34 -7.73
CA ILE A 24 -18.06 6.43 -8.89
C ILE A 24 -17.17 6.90 -10.04
N ALA A 25 -17.17 8.20 -10.35
CA ALA A 25 -16.32 8.77 -11.39
C ALA A 25 -14.83 8.59 -11.08
N TYR A 26 -14.43 8.81 -9.83
CA TYR A 26 -13.07 8.59 -9.35
C TYR A 26 -12.64 7.11 -9.40
N TYR A 27 -13.53 6.20 -8.99
CA TYR A 27 -13.28 4.77 -9.11
C TYR A 27 -13.11 4.34 -10.57
N ARG A 28 -13.99 4.83 -11.46
CA ARG A 28 -13.92 4.55 -12.90
C ARG A 28 -12.65 5.11 -13.52
N SER A 29 -12.21 6.32 -13.15
CA SER A 29 -10.97 6.91 -13.67
C SER A 29 -9.74 6.15 -13.21
N ILE A 30 -9.69 5.71 -11.94
CA ILE A 30 -8.61 4.85 -11.43
C ILE A 30 -8.55 3.52 -12.18
N ARG A 31 -9.70 2.87 -12.39
CA ARG A 31 -9.78 1.57 -13.06
C ARG A 31 -9.44 1.67 -14.55
N ALA A 32 -9.77 2.78 -15.20
CA ALA A 32 -9.46 3.03 -16.61
C ALA A 32 -8.04 3.58 -16.85
N ALA A 33 -7.36 4.08 -15.81
CA ALA A 33 -6.01 4.64 -15.93
C ALA A 33 -4.99 3.73 -16.65
N PRO A 34 -4.95 2.40 -16.42
CA PRO A 34 -4.03 1.51 -17.14
C PRO A 34 -4.32 1.47 -18.64
N SER A 35 -5.60 1.38 -19.04
CA SER A 35 -5.98 1.36 -20.46
C SER A 35 -5.75 2.70 -21.15
N ILE A 36 -6.01 3.81 -20.45
CA ILE A 36 -5.79 5.18 -20.95
C ILE A 36 -4.31 5.41 -21.26
N HIS A 37 -3.41 4.87 -20.43
CA HIS A 37 -1.97 5.03 -20.62
C HIS A 37 -1.31 3.91 -21.44
N GLY A 38 -2.09 2.92 -21.91
CA GLY A 38 -1.56 1.78 -22.67
C GLY A 38 -0.63 0.87 -21.85
N ILE A 39 -0.79 0.84 -20.53
CA ILE A 39 0.07 0.09 -19.61
C ILE A 39 -0.63 -1.22 -19.24
N SER A 40 0.06 -2.35 -19.44
CA SER A 40 -0.46 -3.68 -19.10
C SER A 40 -0.33 -3.99 -17.60
N ILE A 41 -1.26 -4.80 -17.11
CA ILE A 41 -1.20 -5.36 -15.76
C ILE A 41 0.00 -6.30 -15.70
N ARG A 42 0.85 -6.11 -14.68
CA ARG A 42 2.04 -6.92 -14.47
C ARG A 42 1.97 -7.69 -13.14
N PRO A 43 2.68 -8.82 -12.99
CA PRO A 43 2.84 -9.46 -11.70
C PRO A 43 3.59 -8.55 -10.72
N VAL A 44 3.42 -8.82 -9.42
CA VAL A 44 4.08 -8.03 -8.36
C VAL A 44 5.61 -8.17 -8.50
N PRO A 45 6.36 -7.06 -8.60
CA PRO A 45 7.82 -7.12 -8.65
C PRO A 45 8.40 -7.74 -7.37
N PRO A 46 9.52 -8.49 -7.45
CA PRO A 46 10.06 -9.24 -6.30
C PRO A 46 10.48 -8.35 -5.12
N HIS A 47 10.93 -7.12 -5.37
CA HIS A 47 11.24 -6.15 -4.32
C HIS A 47 9.98 -5.66 -3.58
N VAL A 48 8.85 -5.51 -4.27
CA VAL A 48 7.56 -5.17 -3.65
C VAL A 48 7.00 -6.37 -2.88
N VAL A 49 7.24 -7.61 -3.32
CA VAL A 49 6.86 -8.77 -2.51
C VAL A 49 7.55 -8.73 -1.14
N ARG A 50 8.85 -8.42 -1.08
CA ARG A 50 9.57 -8.26 0.20
C ARG A 50 8.95 -7.15 1.07
N ALA A 51 8.65 -6.01 0.47
CA ALA A 51 7.94 -4.90 1.11
C ALA A 51 6.63 -5.35 1.76
N LEU A 52 5.80 -6.06 1.00
CA LEU A 52 4.49 -6.57 1.44
C LEU A 52 4.66 -7.63 2.54
N THR A 53 5.66 -8.50 2.45
CA THR A 53 5.92 -9.49 3.50
C THR A 53 6.32 -8.83 4.82
N ILE A 54 7.12 -7.76 4.78
CA ILE A 54 7.50 -7.01 5.98
C ILE A 54 6.23 -6.41 6.61
N LEU A 55 5.41 -5.69 5.83
CA LEU A 55 4.17 -5.07 6.32
C LEU A 55 3.17 -6.10 6.86
N PHE A 56 3.08 -7.27 6.21
CA PHE A 56 2.20 -8.35 6.66
C PHE A 56 2.65 -8.91 8.02
N VAL A 57 3.95 -9.17 8.18
CA VAL A 57 4.52 -9.66 9.45
C VAL A 57 4.37 -8.61 10.55
N THR A 58 4.64 -7.34 10.27
CA THR A 58 4.53 -6.26 11.27
C THR A 58 3.09 -6.03 11.71
N SER A 59 2.16 -5.99 10.77
CA SER A 59 0.72 -5.95 11.04
C SER A 59 0.28 -7.16 11.88
N GLY A 60 0.75 -8.36 11.53
CA GLY A 60 0.53 -9.58 12.31
C GLY A 60 1.04 -9.48 13.75
N ILE A 61 2.26 -8.96 13.96
CA ILE A 61 2.83 -8.75 15.30
C ILE A 61 1.98 -7.76 16.11
N PHE A 62 1.55 -6.63 15.51
CA PHE A 62 0.69 -5.68 16.20
C PHE A 62 -0.65 -6.27 16.60
N LEU A 63 -1.27 -7.06 15.71
CA LEU A 63 -2.51 -7.79 16.03
C LEU A 63 -2.29 -8.83 17.13
N LEU A 64 -1.21 -9.60 17.07
CA LEU A 64 -0.87 -10.57 18.13
C LEU A 64 -0.68 -9.88 19.48
N LYS A 65 -0.07 -8.69 19.50
CA LYS A 65 0.09 -7.88 20.73
C LYS A 65 -1.23 -7.37 21.31
N THR A 66 -2.34 -7.41 20.58
CA THR A 66 -3.67 -7.09 21.13
C THR A 66 -4.26 -8.23 21.98
N LEU A 67 -3.71 -9.43 21.87
CA LEU A 67 -4.20 -10.59 22.62
C LEU A 67 -4.03 -10.39 24.13
N PRO A 68 -4.96 -10.91 24.96
CA PRO A 68 -4.97 -10.69 26.41
C PRO A 68 -3.66 -11.12 27.10
N ILE A 69 -2.99 -12.15 26.58
CA ILE A 69 -1.71 -12.67 27.12
C ILE A 69 -0.60 -11.61 27.15
N PHE A 70 -0.61 -10.64 26.23
CA PHE A 70 0.43 -9.60 26.17
C PHE A 70 0.02 -8.29 26.86
N ASN A 71 -1.16 -8.27 27.47
CA ASN A 71 -1.65 -7.13 28.22
C ASN A 71 -1.26 -7.27 29.69
N PRO A 72 -0.84 -6.19 30.36
CA PRO A 72 -0.60 -6.23 31.79
C PRO A 72 -1.89 -6.57 32.52
N GLU A 73 -1.76 -7.38 33.56
CA GLU A 73 -2.89 -7.77 34.40
C GLU A 73 -3.56 -6.55 35.04
N ASN A 74 -4.88 -6.63 35.18
CA ASN A 74 -5.65 -5.60 35.87
C ASN A 74 -6.08 -6.14 37.24
N ILE A 75 -5.54 -5.55 38.29
CA ILE A 75 -5.80 -5.97 39.68
C ILE A 75 -7.27 -5.81 40.07
N PHE A 76 -8.00 -4.84 39.50
CA PHE A 76 -9.42 -4.62 39.81
C PHE A 76 -10.31 -5.69 39.16
N THR A 77 -9.99 -6.12 37.94
CA THR A 77 -10.72 -7.23 37.30
C THR A 77 -10.35 -8.56 37.91
N LEU A 78 -9.08 -8.77 38.27
CA LEU A 78 -8.61 -10.00 38.90
C LEU A 78 -9.27 -10.22 40.27
N THR A 79 -9.36 -9.18 41.09
CA THR A 79 -9.96 -9.25 42.43
C THR A 79 -11.46 -8.98 42.46
N GLN A 80 -12.09 -8.70 41.29
CA GLN A 80 -13.49 -8.29 41.15
C GLN A 80 -13.87 -7.13 42.10
N SER A 81 -12.95 -6.19 42.28
CA SER A 81 -13.08 -5.10 43.25
C SER A 81 -13.63 -3.84 42.58
N ARG A 82 -14.47 -3.11 43.33
CA ARG A 82 -14.97 -1.79 42.93
C ARG A 82 -13.88 -0.74 43.11
N ILE A 83 -13.96 0.37 42.38
CA ILE A 83 -12.97 1.46 42.50
C ILE A 83 -12.88 2.07 43.90
N GLN A 84 -13.97 2.04 44.67
CA GLN A 84 -14.04 2.55 46.05
C GLN A 84 -13.47 1.58 47.11
N THR A 85 -13.11 0.35 46.73
CA THR A 85 -12.60 -0.66 47.68
C THR A 85 -11.33 -0.15 48.38
N PRO A 86 -11.22 -0.17 49.72
CA PRO A 86 -10.01 0.27 50.41
C PRO A 86 -8.75 -0.46 49.93
N THR A 87 -7.61 0.24 49.91
CA THR A 87 -6.36 -0.28 49.33
C THR A 87 -5.91 -1.54 50.05
N ASP A 88 -5.99 -1.59 51.37
CA ASP A 88 -5.61 -2.79 52.13
C ASP A 88 -6.47 -4.00 51.79
N VAL A 89 -7.78 -3.82 51.61
CA VAL A 89 -8.69 -4.89 51.21
C VAL A 89 -8.38 -5.38 49.80
N LEU A 90 -8.09 -4.46 48.87
CA LEU A 90 -7.69 -4.80 47.50
C LEU A 90 -6.43 -5.67 47.47
N PHE A 91 -5.39 -5.26 48.19
CA PHE A 91 -4.11 -5.99 48.21
C PHE A 91 -4.16 -7.27 49.07
N THR A 92 -5.04 -7.35 50.07
CA THR A 92 -5.30 -8.60 50.81
C THR A 92 -6.01 -9.63 49.93
N ARG A 93 -6.94 -9.19 49.07
CA ARG A 93 -7.55 -10.08 48.05
C ARG A 93 -6.53 -10.49 46.99
N LEU A 94 -5.68 -9.57 46.57
CA LEU A 94 -4.63 -9.86 45.59
C LEU A 94 -3.62 -10.88 46.14
N SER A 95 -3.19 -10.74 47.40
CA SER A 95 -2.28 -11.70 48.04
C SER A 95 -2.92 -13.08 48.20
N ALA A 96 -4.22 -13.16 48.47
CA ALA A 96 -4.95 -14.44 48.52
C ALA A 96 -5.02 -15.15 47.15
N LEU A 97 -5.00 -14.41 46.05
CA LEU A 97 -4.98 -14.98 44.69
C LEU A 97 -3.57 -15.34 44.19
N ARG A 98 -2.52 -14.89 44.88
CA ARG A 98 -1.11 -15.11 44.49
C ARG A 98 -0.43 -16.11 45.42
N PRO A 99 -0.13 -17.34 44.96
CA PRO A 99 0.48 -18.37 45.80
C PRO A 99 1.89 -17.99 46.30
N SER A 100 2.62 -17.16 45.55
CA SER A 100 3.96 -16.67 45.89
C SER A 100 3.97 -15.35 46.68
N GLY A 101 2.81 -14.82 47.07
CA GLY A 101 2.69 -13.51 47.71
C GLY A 101 2.75 -12.32 46.74
N LEU A 102 2.80 -11.10 47.31
CA LEU A 102 2.84 -9.84 46.57
C LEU A 102 4.22 -9.59 45.93
N THR A 103 4.24 -9.17 44.68
CA THR A 103 5.48 -8.86 43.96
C THR A 103 6.05 -7.50 44.40
N ALA A 104 7.30 -7.21 44.02
CA ALA A 104 7.90 -5.90 44.29
C ALA A 104 7.10 -4.75 43.64
N SER A 105 6.59 -4.95 42.42
CA SER A 105 5.74 -3.98 41.73
C SER A 105 4.39 -3.78 42.41
N ASP A 106 3.79 -4.84 42.97
CA ASP A 106 2.55 -4.71 43.75
C ASP A 106 2.74 -3.83 44.98
N ASN A 107 3.86 -4.00 45.69
CA ASN A 107 4.15 -3.23 46.89
C ASN A 107 4.35 -1.74 46.56
N LEU A 108 5.02 -1.43 45.45
CA LEU A 108 5.11 -0.05 44.95
C LEU A 108 3.74 0.51 44.58
N LEU A 109 2.93 -0.30 43.88
CA LEU A 109 1.58 0.10 43.47
C LEU A 109 0.65 0.32 44.68
N ARG A 110 0.78 -0.50 45.73
CA ARG A 110 0.02 -0.35 46.99
C ARG A 110 0.22 1.03 47.61
N ASN A 111 1.46 1.52 47.64
CA ASN A 111 1.79 2.83 48.19
C ASN A 111 1.22 3.98 47.34
N ARG A 112 0.99 3.75 46.05
CA ARG A 112 0.51 4.77 45.10
C ARG A 112 -1.02 4.83 44.99
N LEU A 113 -1.74 3.73 45.26
CA LEU A 113 -3.21 3.65 45.16
C LEU A 113 -3.96 4.11 46.41
N ASN A 114 -3.39 5.02 47.20
CA ASN A 114 -3.96 5.50 48.47
C ASN A 114 -5.18 6.42 48.31
N SER A 115 -5.26 7.20 47.22
CA SER A 115 -6.35 8.12 46.94
C SER A 115 -7.27 7.61 45.82
N LEU A 116 -8.50 8.13 45.76
CA LEU A 116 -9.41 7.87 44.64
C LEU A 116 -8.81 8.38 43.33
N ASP A 117 -8.19 9.56 43.34
CA ASP A 117 -7.61 10.18 42.15
C ASP A 117 -6.47 9.34 41.56
N SER A 118 -5.59 8.80 42.40
CA SER A 118 -4.55 7.85 41.95
C SER A 118 -5.14 6.59 41.32
N ARG A 119 -6.28 6.10 41.82
CA ARG A 119 -6.98 4.95 41.21
C ARG A 119 -7.66 5.30 39.90
N LEU A 120 -8.11 6.54 39.72
CA LEU A 120 -8.65 6.98 38.43
C LEU A 120 -7.51 7.09 37.38
N LEU A 121 -6.35 7.62 37.79
CA LEU A 121 -5.15 7.69 36.95
C LEU A 121 -4.61 6.30 36.58
N PHE A 122 -4.77 5.29 37.45
CA PHE A 122 -4.47 3.89 37.13
C PHE A 122 -5.21 3.40 35.88
N PHE A 123 -6.49 3.75 35.70
CA PHE A 123 -7.26 3.34 34.52
C PHE A 123 -6.88 4.10 33.26
N GLN A 124 -6.26 5.28 33.39
CA GLN A 124 -5.81 6.10 32.27
C GLN A 124 -4.40 5.69 31.79
N PHE A 125 -3.43 5.58 32.70
CA PHE A 125 -2.01 5.38 32.37
C PHE A 125 -1.49 3.96 32.63
N GLY A 126 -2.22 3.15 33.40
CA GLY A 126 -1.89 1.75 33.65
C GLY A 126 -0.97 1.51 34.87
N PRO A 127 -0.71 0.23 35.19
CA PRO A 127 0.01 -0.18 36.40
C PRO A 127 1.49 0.22 36.43
N THR A 128 2.20 0.09 35.31
CA THR A 128 3.65 0.32 35.25
C THR A 128 4.00 1.78 35.45
N VAL A 129 3.30 2.69 34.76
CA VAL A 129 3.49 4.14 34.90
C VAL A 129 3.23 4.59 36.34
N LEU A 130 2.19 4.06 36.98
CA LEU A 130 1.85 4.44 38.34
C LEU A 130 2.83 3.88 39.38
N ALA A 131 3.37 2.68 39.16
CA ALA A 131 4.30 2.03 40.09
C ALA A 131 5.73 2.56 39.96
N GLU A 132 6.20 2.83 38.74
CA GLU A 132 7.61 3.15 38.46
C GLU A 132 7.91 4.65 38.44
N CYS A 133 6.90 5.51 38.25
CA CYS A 133 7.14 6.96 38.26
C CYS A 133 7.43 7.45 39.68
N THR A 134 8.64 7.99 39.88
CA THR A 134 9.09 8.51 41.18
C THR A 134 8.64 9.94 41.44
N PHE A 135 8.58 10.78 40.39
CA PHE A 135 8.28 12.21 40.48
C PHE A 135 6.80 12.58 40.22
N CYS A 136 5.99 11.61 39.77
CA CYS A 136 4.58 11.86 39.46
C CYS A 136 3.73 11.96 40.72
N ASN A 137 2.74 12.86 40.72
CA ASN A 137 1.82 13.10 41.83
C ASN A 137 0.38 13.21 41.33
N SER A 138 -0.59 12.80 42.14
CA SER A 138 -2.02 12.84 41.78
C SER A 138 -2.54 14.27 41.53
N ASP A 139 -1.92 15.26 42.16
CA ASP A 139 -2.33 16.67 42.09
C ASP A 139 -1.97 17.32 40.75
N ASP A 140 -0.94 16.79 40.06
CA ASP A 140 -0.59 17.18 38.69
C ASP A 140 -0.65 15.97 37.74
N PRO A 141 -1.83 15.68 37.16
CA PRO A 141 -2.02 14.57 36.22
C PRO A 141 -1.09 14.63 34.99
N ASN A 142 -0.58 15.81 34.61
CA ASN A 142 0.28 15.95 33.45
C ASN A 142 1.65 15.28 33.67
N SER A 143 2.11 15.19 34.92
CA SER A 143 3.35 14.49 35.27
C SER A 143 3.34 13.02 34.78
N TYR A 144 2.21 12.32 34.97
CA TYR A 144 2.00 10.96 34.48
C TYR A 144 1.92 10.89 32.95
N LEU A 145 1.30 11.89 32.31
CA LEU A 145 1.24 11.96 30.84
C LEU A 145 2.65 12.01 30.27
N TYR A 146 3.50 12.93 30.72
CA TYR A 146 4.88 13.07 30.24
C TYR A 146 5.70 11.80 30.44
N TYR A 147 5.58 11.17 31.60
CA TYR A 147 6.26 9.89 31.87
C TYR A 147 5.76 8.76 30.97
N SER A 148 4.47 8.74 30.62
CA SER A 148 3.88 7.71 29.77
C SER A 148 4.22 7.87 28.27
N LEU A 149 4.62 9.07 27.81
CA LEU A 149 4.86 9.36 26.40
C LEU A 149 5.84 8.39 25.71
N PRO A 150 7.01 8.04 26.28
CA PRO A 150 7.90 7.07 25.64
C PRO A 150 7.23 5.71 25.40
N SER A 151 6.45 5.22 26.36
CA SER A 151 5.74 3.93 26.23
C SER A 151 4.64 3.96 25.17
N ILE A 152 4.03 5.13 24.95
CA ILE A 152 3.01 5.36 23.92
C ILE A 152 3.69 5.47 22.55
N LEU A 153 4.78 6.25 22.46
CA LEU A 153 5.41 6.63 21.19
C LEU A 153 6.32 5.54 20.62
N THR A 154 6.90 4.68 21.46
CA THR A 154 7.78 3.57 21.03
C THR A 154 7.19 2.73 19.89
N PRO A 155 5.97 2.15 19.98
CA PRO A 155 5.38 1.39 18.88
C PRO A 155 5.12 2.22 17.62
N HIS A 156 4.81 3.52 17.75
CA HIS A 156 4.62 4.42 16.61
C HIS A 156 5.94 4.71 15.89
N ILE A 157 7.01 4.99 16.63
CA ILE A 157 8.35 5.20 16.07
C ILE A 157 8.82 3.92 15.38
N PHE A 158 8.65 2.77 16.03
CA PHE A 158 8.98 1.48 15.43
C PHE A 158 8.26 1.27 14.09
N ASN A 159 6.95 1.53 14.06
CA ASN A 159 6.19 1.40 12.81
C ASN A 159 6.62 2.43 11.75
N LEU A 160 6.90 3.67 12.17
CA LEU A 160 7.38 4.71 11.26
C LEU A 160 8.72 4.32 10.62
N VAL A 161 9.63 3.70 11.37
CA VAL A 161 10.90 3.17 10.83
C VAL A 161 10.64 2.07 9.81
N ILE A 162 9.74 1.14 10.09
CA ILE A 162 9.34 0.08 9.15
C ILE A 162 8.77 0.70 7.87
N LEU A 163 7.82 1.63 7.99
CA LEU A 163 7.21 2.30 6.84
C LEU A 163 8.24 3.10 6.05
N ALA A 164 9.18 3.78 6.72
CA ALA A 164 10.28 4.50 6.07
C ALA A 164 11.21 3.56 5.30
N LEU A 165 11.48 2.36 5.82
CA LEU A 165 12.25 1.33 5.13
C LEU A 165 11.49 0.80 3.91
N VAL A 166 10.21 0.46 4.11
CA VAL A 166 9.33 -0.13 3.08
C VAL A 166 8.96 0.87 1.97
N THR A 167 8.99 2.18 2.27
CA THR A 167 8.76 3.23 1.26
C THR A 167 10.07 3.88 0.78
N SER A 168 11.22 3.35 1.16
CA SER A 168 12.51 3.89 0.72
C SER A 168 12.80 3.55 -0.73
N GLY A 169 13.08 4.58 -1.54
CA GLY A 169 13.51 4.41 -2.92
C GLY A 169 14.81 3.60 -3.08
N LEU A 170 15.67 3.58 -2.06
CA LEU A 170 16.93 2.82 -2.07
C LEU A 170 16.69 1.31 -1.95
N PHE A 171 15.68 0.88 -1.18
CA PHE A 171 15.43 -0.53 -0.90
C PHE A 171 14.40 -1.16 -1.84
N ILE A 172 13.36 -0.40 -2.21
CA ILE A 172 12.19 -0.91 -2.95
C ILE A 172 12.02 -0.21 -4.30
N GLY A 173 12.71 0.90 -4.55
CA GLY A 173 12.64 1.62 -5.82
C GLY A 173 11.47 2.61 -5.89
N LYS A 174 11.17 3.05 -7.12
CA LYS A 174 10.19 4.11 -7.43
C LYS A 174 8.79 3.78 -6.89
N GLU A 175 8.39 2.51 -6.95
CA GLU A 175 7.08 2.03 -6.49
C GLU A 175 6.81 2.31 -5.01
N GLY A 176 7.82 2.14 -4.16
CA GLY A 176 7.72 2.43 -2.72
C GLY A 176 7.83 3.92 -2.41
N ALA A 177 8.70 4.62 -3.14
CA ALA A 177 9.02 6.03 -2.87
C ALA A 177 7.82 6.98 -2.99
N ILE A 178 6.88 6.68 -3.90
CA ILE A 178 5.67 7.48 -4.12
C ILE A 178 4.82 7.57 -2.84
N TRP A 179 4.76 6.49 -2.06
CA TRP A 179 3.90 6.39 -0.87
C TRP A 179 4.59 6.84 0.41
N ARG A 180 5.85 7.29 0.34
CA ARG A 180 6.62 7.67 1.53
C ARG A 180 5.98 8.80 2.31
N THR A 181 5.60 9.88 1.63
CA THR A 181 4.99 11.06 2.27
C THR A 181 3.65 10.71 2.90
N THR A 182 2.80 9.95 2.19
CA THR A 182 1.51 9.51 2.69
C THR A 182 1.65 8.57 3.89
N ALA A 183 2.61 7.65 3.87
CA ALA A 183 2.88 6.75 4.97
C ALA A 183 3.41 7.50 6.19
N THR A 184 4.35 8.45 6.01
CA THR A 184 4.90 9.25 7.11
C THR A 184 3.87 10.17 7.74
N VAL A 185 3.02 10.81 6.93
CA VAL A 185 1.93 11.66 7.42
C VAL A 185 0.89 10.80 8.16
N GLY A 186 0.47 9.67 7.58
CA GLY A 186 -0.46 8.75 8.23
C GLY A 186 0.04 8.25 9.58
N ALA A 187 1.30 7.81 9.66
CA ALA A 187 1.90 7.34 10.90
C ALA A 187 1.99 8.45 11.96
N SER A 188 2.38 9.66 11.54
CA SER A 188 2.46 10.83 12.43
C SER A 188 1.07 11.24 12.95
N CYS A 189 0.06 11.27 12.07
CA CYS A 189 -1.32 11.57 12.46
C CYS A 189 -1.87 10.53 13.45
N LEU A 190 -1.58 9.25 13.25
CA LEU A 190 -2.03 8.19 14.16
C LEU A 190 -1.37 8.33 15.55
N ALA A 191 -0.08 8.65 15.61
CA ALA A 191 0.63 8.90 16.86
C ALA A 191 0.08 10.12 17.60
N LEU A 192 -0.13 11.24 16.89
CA LEU A 192 -0.70 12.46 17.46
C LEU A 192 -2.14 12.26 17.93
N LEU A 193 -2.94 11.50 17.17
CA LEU A 193 -4.31 11.15 17.56
C LEU A 193 -4.32 10.37 18.87
N GLU A 194 -3.42 9.40 19.04
CA GLU A 194 -3.32 8.65 20.28
C GLU A 194 -2.92 9.55 21.46
N ILE A 195 -1.89 10.38 21.31
CA ILE A 195 -1.47 11.31 22.37
C ILE A 195 -2.64 12.23 22.74
N TYR A 196 -3.35 12.74 21.75
CA TYR A 196 -4.54 13.58 21.96
C TYR A 196 -5.64 12.84 22.73
N LEU A 197 -5.93 11.58 22.37
CA LEU A 197 -6.95 10.78 23.06
C LEU A 197 -6.57 10.50 24.51
N VAL A 198 -5.31 10.20 24.79
CA VAL A 198 -4.81 9.97 26.17
C VAL A 198 -4.83 11.27 26.98
N ALA A 199 -4.40 12.39 26.39
CA ALA A 199 -4.34 13.69 27.05
C ALA A 199 -5.73 14.30 27.31
N SER A 200 -6.69 14.06 26.42
CA SER A 200 -8.06 14.59 26.54
C SER A 200 -9.02 13.67 27.32
N TYR A 201 -8.57 12.48 27.70
CA TYR A 201 -9.38 11.56 28.49
C TYR A 201 -9.71 12.15 29.87
N ARG A 202 -10.98 12.01 30.28
CA ARG A 202 -11.47 12.48 31.58
C ARG A 202 -11.58 11.32 32.55
N PRO A 203 -10.60 11.12 33.45
CA PRO A 203 -10.59 9.96 34.34
C PRO A 203 -11.75 9.98 35.35
N GLN A 204 -12.37 11.15 35.60
CA GLN A 204 -13.50 11.33 36.52
C GLN A 204 -14.76 10.56 36.10
N VAL A 205 -14.89 10.09 34.85
CA VAL A 205 -16.03 9.27 34.42
C VAL A 205 -16.15 8.00 35.29
N ASN A 206 -15.01 7.41 35.67
CA ASN A 206 -14.96 6.20 36.52
C ASN A 206 -15.27 6.47 38.00
N SER A 207 -15.29 7.72 38.46
CA SER A 207 -15.56 8.06 39.87
C SER A 207 -16.98 7.69 40.30
N ARG A 208 -17.92 7.65 39.35
CA ARG A 208 -19.34 7.35 39.58
C ARG A 208 -19.66 5.86 39.43
N ALA A 209 -18.70 5.05 38.99
CA ALA A 209 -18.92 3.62 38.77
C ALA A 209 -19.08 2.90 40.12
N THR A 210 -20.24 2.25 40.32
CA THR A 210 -20.53 1.51 41.56
C THR A 210 -20.20 0.03 41.45
N ARG A 211 -20.09 -0.51 40.23
CA ARG A 211 -19.75 -1.90 39.94
C ARG A 211 -18.45 -1.98 39.15
N ALA A 212 -17.81 -3.15 39.20
CA ALA A 212 -16.59 -3.40 38.44
C ALA A 212 -16.84 -3.47 36.93
N GLU A 213 -18.04 -3.92 36.52
CA GLU A 213 -18.48 -4.00 35.13
C GLU A 213 -18.69 -2.62 34.47
N ASP A 214 -19.03 -1.60 35.28
CA ASP A 214 -19.28 -0.24 34.82
C ASP A 214 -17.97 0.57 34.64
N LEU A 215 -16.82 -0.01 34.99
CA LEU A 215 -15.53 0.68 34.89
C LEU A 215 -15.04 0.75 33.44
N ASP A 216 -14.64 1.94 33.02
CA ASP A 216 -13.98 2.14 31.74
C ASP A 216 -12.49 1.83 31.84
N PHE A 217 -12.08 0.68 31.32
CA PHE A 217 -10.68 0.23 31.23
C PHE A 217 -9.94 0.92 30.07
N PHE A 218 -9.86 2.25 30.09
CA PHE A 218 -9.33 3.07 29.00
C PHE A 218 -7.91 2.65 28.57
N PHE A 219 -6.97 2.50 29.52
CA PHE A 219 -5.59 2.10 29.23
C PHE A 219 -5.50 0.80 28.40
N TRP A 220 -6.27 -0.23 28.79
CA TRP A 220 -6.29 -1.51 28.08
C TRP A 220 -6.96 -1.40 26.71
N LYS A 221 -8.08 -0.67 26.61
CA LYS A 221 -8.75 -0.41 25.32
C LYS A 221 -7.82 0.33 24.36
N MET A 222 -7.11 1.34 24.85
CA MET A 222 -6.21 2.14 24.03
C MET A 222 -5.06 1.31 23.47
N ARG A 223 -4.53 0.36 24.24
CA ARG A 223 -3.49 -0.57 23.77
C ARG A 223 -4.00 -1.48 22.63
N VAL A 224 -5.25 -1.93 22.70
CA VAL A 224 -5.90 -2.67 21.60
C VAL A 224 -6.11 -1.76 20.38
N TYR A 225 -6.65 -0.55 20.57
CA TYR A 225 -6.84 0.41 19.48
C TYR A 225 -5.53 0.81 18.80
N ARG A 226 -4.44 0.94 19.56
CA ARG A 226 -3.10 1.19 19.02
C ARG A 226 -2.66 0.05 18.12
N GLY A 227 -2.75 -1.20 18.59
CA GLY A 227 -2.36 -2.37 17.80
C GLY A 227 -3.18 -2.51 16.51
N VAL A 228 -4.51 -2.36 16.62
CA VAL A 228 -5.41 -2.40 15.45
C VAL A 228 -5.17 -1.23 14.50
N GLY A 229 -4.96 -0.02 15.03
CA GLY A 229 -4.70 1.18 14.23
C GLY A 229 -3.42 1.09 13.43
N LEU A 230 -2.32 0.62 14.05
CA LEU A 230 -1.05 0.41 13.37
C LEU A 230 -1.15 -0.70 12.32
N ALA A 231 -1.77 -1.83 12.67
CA ALA A 231 -2.00 -2.93 11.75
C ALA A 231 -2.85 -2.52 10.53
N ALA A 232 -3.88 -1.69 10.76
CA ALA A 232 -4.74 -1.16 9.71
C ALA A 232 -3.99 -0.20 8.78
N LEU A 233 -3.14 0.66 9.34
CA LEU A 233 -2.31 1.57 8.55
C LEU A 233 -1.33 0.79 7.66
N ASP A 234 -0.65 -0.22 8.21
CA ASP A 234 0.27 -1.08 7.46
C ASP A 234 -0.46 -1.84 6.34
N ALA A 235 -1.66 -2.35 6.63
CA ALA A 235 -2.50 -3.03 5.65
C ALA A 235 -2.94 -2.09 4.52
N LEU A 236 -3.31 -0.84 4.83
CA LEU A 236 -3.70 0.15 3.83
C LEU A 236 -2.52 0.56 2.95
N ILE A 237 -1.34 0.80 3.51
CA ILE A 237 -0.14 1.12 2.74
C ILE A 237 0.29 -0.08 1.89
N GLY A 238 0.26 -1.30 2.44
CA GLY A 238 0.53 -2.53 1.68
C GLY A 238 -0.44 -2.72 0.53
N TRP A 239 -1.74 -2.48 0.76
CA TRP A 239 -2.76 -2.53 -0.28
C TRP A 239 -2.51 -1.50 -1.40
N MET A 240 -2.16 -0.26 -1.03
CA MET A 240 -1.81 0.80 -2.00
C MET A 240 -0.57 0.43 -2.83
N LEU A 241 0.47 -0.12 -2.19
CA LEU A 241 1.69 -0.60 -2.86
C LEU A 241 1.40 -1.76 -3.82
N TYR A 242 0.54 -2.70 -3.43
CA TYR A 242 0.12 -3.79 -4.31
C TYR A 242 -0.61 -3.26 -5.55
N LEU A 243 -1.54 -2.32 -5.35
CA LEU A 243 -2.33 -1.74 -6.44
C LEU A 243 -1.49 -0.92 -7.42
N SER A 244 -0.57 -0.08 -6.91
CA SER A 244 0.33 0.72 -7.74
C SER A 244 1.33 -0.14 -8.49
N SER A 245 1.98 -1.08 -7.79
CA SER A 245 3.02 -1.92 -8.39
C SER A 245 2.51 -2.89 -9.45
N THR A 246 1.24 -3.31 -9.40
CA THR A 246 0.62 -4.19 -10.40
C THR A 246 -0.02 -3.43 -11.56
N ASN A 247 0.08 -2.10 -11.60
CA ASN A 247 -0.60 -1.23 -12.56
C ASN A 247 -2.12 -1.40 -12.55
N ARG A 248 -2.73 -1.77 -11.41
CA ARG A 248 -4.18 -1.94 -11.29
C ARG A 248 -4.88 -0.64 -10.92
N ALA A 249 -4.20 0.23 -10.18
CA ALA A 249 -4.65 1.56 -9.78
C ALA A 249 -3.42 2.44 -9.49
N PHE A 250 -3.60 3.77 -9.48
CA PHE A 250 -2.52 4.73 -9.20
C PHE A 250 -1.29 4.58 -10.13
N VAL A 251 -1.56 4.37 -11.42
CA VAL A 251 -0.53 4.20 -12.44
C VAL A 251 0.26 5.50 -12.57
N THR A 252 1.57 5.45 -12.31
CA THR A 252 2.46 6.56 -12.61
C THR A 252 2.98 6.44 -14.04
N PRO A 253 2.56 7.31 -14.97
CA PRO A 253 3.08 7.26 -16.32
C PRO A 253 4.59 7.52 -16.31
N PRO A 254 5.35 6.89 -17.24
CA PRO A 254 6.75 7.24 -17.41
C PRO A 254 6.86 8.72 -17.78
N THR A 255 7.86 9.38 -17.19
CA THR A 255 8.13 10.81 -17.42
C THR A 255 8.49 11.03 -18.90
N THR A 256 8.25 12.23 -19.42
CA THR A 256 8.61 12.59 -20.80
C THR A 256 10.06 12.23 -21.16
N PRO A 257 11.09 12.52 -20.33
CA PRO A 257 12.45 12.08 -20.63
C PRO A 257 12.60 10.55 -20.63
N GLU A 258 11.99 9.82 -19.70
CA GLU A 258 12.00 8.33 -19.71
C GLU A 258 11.37 7.79 -20.99
N ARG A 259 10.27 8.40 -21.47
CA ARG A 259 9.61 8.00 -22.74
C ARG A 259 10.52 8.24 -23.96
N ILE A 260 11.19 9.38 -23.99
CA ILE A 260 12.14 9.72 -25.06
C ILE A 260 13.30 8.72 -25.03
N GLU A 261 13.87 8.45 -23.86
CA GLU A 261 14.97 7.49 -23.70
C GLU A 261 14.58 6.09 -24.19
N ILE A 262 13.41 5.58 -23.79
CA ILE A 262 12.90 4.27 -24.24
C ILE A 262 12.75 4.26 -25.76
N SER A 263 12.15 5.31 -26.33
CA SER A 263 11.90 5.40 -27.78
C SER A 263 13.21 5.49 -28.57
N THR A 264 14.17 6.30 -28.09
CA THR A 264 15.52 6.41 -28.66
C THR A 264 16.25 5.08 -28.61
N ARG A 265 16.18 4.35 -27.49
CA ARG A 265 16.79 3.03 -27.36
C ARG A 265 16.21 2.03 -28.36
N ILE A 266 14.89 2.03 -28.56
CA ILE A 266 14.23 1.19 -29.57
C ILE A 266 14.72 1.60 -30.97
N LEU A 267 14.76 2.90 -31.26
CA LEU A 267 15.24 3.42 -32.54
C LEU A 267 16.70 3.03 -32.81
N ASP A 268 17.56 3.11 -31.80
CA ASP A 268 18.98 2.73 -31.91
C ASP A 268 19.14 1.24 -32.20
N THR A 269 18.36 0.38 -31.53
CA THR A 269 18.38 -1.05 -31.83
C THR A 269 17.87 -1.36 -33.23
N ALA A 270 16.83 -0.66 -33.70
CA ALA A 270 16.33 -0.80 -35.06
C ALA A 270 17.35 -0.31 -36.09
N ARG A 271 17.99 0.84 -35.83
CA ARG A 271 19.04 1.41 -36.67
C ARG A 271 20.25 0.48 -36.76
N ALA A 272 20.68 -0.10 -35.64
CA ALA A 272 21.79 -1.06 -35.61
C ALA A 272 21.47 -2.30 -36.47
N LYS A 273 20.24 -2.84 -36.36
CA LYS A 273 19.78 -3.95 -37.20
C LYS A 273 19.74 -3.57 -38.68
N LEU A 274 19.18 -2.40 -39.03
CA LEU A 274 19.12 -1.92 -40.41
C LEU A 274 20.51 -1.73 -41.02
N ASN A 275 21.44 -1.15 -40.25
CA ASN A 275 22.83 -1.01 -40.69
C ASN A 275 23.49 -2.37 -40.91
N ALA A 276 23.29 -3.34 -40.02
CA ALA A 276 23.81 -4.69 -40.18
C ALA A 276 23.26 -5.37 -41.44
N THR A 277 21.95 -5.26 -41.68
CA THR A 277 21.30 -5.76 -42.91
C THR A 277 21.81 -5.03 -44.16
N GLY A 278 22.05 -3.73 -44.07
CA GLY A 278 22.64 -2.93 -45.15
C GLY A 278 24.05 -3.36 -45.50
N ILE A 279 24.88 -3.66 -44.49
CA ILE A 279 26.22 -4.22 -44.70
C ILE A 279 26.12 -5.61 -45.33
N LEU A 280 25.31 -6.51 -44.77
CA LEU A 280 25.09 -7.85 -45.34
C LEU A 280 24.65 -7.80 -46.80
N ARG A 281 23.65 -6.96 -47.12
CA ARG A 281 23.17 -6.80 -48.49
C ARG A 281 24.25 -6.27 -49.41
N ASN A 282 25.03 -5.28 -48.98
CA ASN A 282 26.15 -4.77 -49.76
C ASN A 282 27.22 -5.85 -49.97
N THR A 283 27.56 -6.64 -48.95
CA THR A 283 28.51 -7.74 -49.06
C THR A 283 28.03 -8.81 -50.03
N ILE A 284 26.77 -9.24 -49.92
CA ILE A 284 26.15 -10.22 -50.84
C ILE A 284 26.14 -9.69 -52.28
N LEU A 285 25.85 -8.41 -52.49
CA LEU A 285 25.80 -7.84 -53.83
C LEU A 285 27.19 -7.62 -54.44
N ARG A 286 28.22 -7.38 -53.62
CA ARG A 286 29.59 -7.16 -54.10
C ARG A 286 30.33 -8.46 -54.40
N ASP A 287 30.00 -9.54 -53.70
CA ASP A 287 30.60 -10.86 -53.90
C ASP A 287 29.80 -11.69 -54.92
N GLU A 288 30.47 -12.19 -55.96
CA GLU A 288 29.82 -12.95 -57.05
C GLU A 288 29.20 -14.27 -56.56
N GLU A 289 29.90 -15.00 -55.68
CA GLU A 289 29.47 -16.30 -55.18
C GLU A 289 28.24 -16.15 -54.27
N LEU A 290 28.28 -15.17 -53.36
CA LEU A 290 27.15 -14.87 -52.48
C LEU A 290 25.93 -14.38 -53.26
N ARG A 291 26.13 -13.56 -54.29
CA ARG A 291 25.05 -13.07 -55.16
C ARG A 291 24.36 -14.22 -55.89
N ALA A 292 25.13 -15.14 -56.47
CA ALA A 292 24.60 -16.32 -57.16
C ALA A 292 23.85 -17.27 -56.20
N ARG A 293 24.36 -17.45 -54.97
CA ARG A 293 23.64 -18.23 -53.95
C ARG A 293 22.33 -17.57 -53.52
N ASN A 294 22.34 -16.25 -53.34
CA ASN A 294 21.13 -15.50 -52.98
C ASN A 294 20.07 -15.57 -54.10
N SER A 295 20.45 -15.40 -55.37
CA SER A 295 19.50 -15.54 -56.48
C SER A 295 18.94 -16.97 -56.60
N ALA A 296 19.81 -17.99 -56.47
CA ALA A 296 19.39 -19.39 -56.48
C ALA A 296 18.44 -19.72 -55.33
N TYR A 297 18.67 -19.17 -54.13
CA TYR A 297 17.77 -19.29 -52.99
C TYR A 297 16.38 -18.74 -53.32
N TRP A 298 16.28 -17.50 -53.83
CA TRP A 298 14.98 -16.89 -54.12
C TRP A 298 14.22 -17.59 -55.27
N VAL A 299 14.93 -18.08 -56.29
CA VAL A 299 14.32 -18.89 -57.35
C VAL A 299 13.77 -20.19 -56.78
N ARG A 300 14.55 -20.88 -55.93
CA ARG A 300 14.11 -22.12 -55.27
C ARG A 300 12.92 -21.86 -54.35
N GLU A 301 12.97 -20.81 -53.54
CA GLU A 301 11.89 -20.46 -52.62
C GLU A 301 10.59 -20.15 -53.40
N GLY A 302 10.69 -19.42 -54.51
CA GLY A 302 9.55 -19.18 -55.39
C GLY A 302 8.96 -20.46 -55.98
N GLN A 303 9.80 -21.41 -56.39
CA GLN A 303 9.37 -22.72 -56.88
C GLN A 303 8.72 -23.56 -55.78
N VAL A 304 9.31 -23.60 -54.58
CA VAL A 304 8.77 -24.34 -53.43
C VAL A 304 7.44 -23.73 -53.01
N MET A 305 7.37 -22.42 -52.82
CA MET A 305 6.12 -21.72 -52.47
C MET A 305 5.04 -21.91 -53.54
N GLY A 306 5.42 -21.86 -54.82
CA GLY A 306 4.52 -22.18 -55.93
C GLY A 306 3.96 -23.60 -55.82
N SER A 307 4.82 -24.60 -55.60
CA SER A 307 4.39 -25.99 -55.45
C SER A 307 3.50 -26.24 -54.22
N VAL A 308 3.75 -25.52 -53.11
CA VAL A 308 2.91 -25.57 -51.91
C VAL A 308 1.55 -24.92 -52.17
N MET A 309 1.51 -23.83 -52.93
CA MET A 309 0.26 -23.16 -53.34
C MET A 309 -0.51 -23.93 -54.42
N GLU A 310 0.10 -24.90 -55.10
CA GLU A 310 -0.59 -25.82 -56.01
C GLU A 310 -1.22 -27.01 -55.28
N GLU A 311 -0.82 -27.26 -54.02
CA GLU A 311 -1.36 -28.35 -53.23
C GLU A 311 -2.83 -28.09 -52.86
N ARG A 312 -3.70 -29.02 -53.29
CA ARG A 312 -5.16 -28.85 -53.21
C ARG A 312 -5.67 -28.56 -51.79
N ALA A 313 -5.06 -29.18 -50.77
CA ALA A 313 -5.38 -28.96 -49.37
C ALA A 313 -5.04 -27.53 -48.89
N VAL A 314 -3.96 -26.94 -49.41
CA VAL A 314 -3.55 -25.56 -49.10
C VAL A 314 -4.46 -24.57 -49.81
N VAL A 315 -4.78 -24.80 -51.09
CA VAL A 315 -5.72 -23.96 -51.86
C VAL A 315 -7.10 -23.95 -51.22
N GLU A 316 -7.63 -25.13 -50.86
CA GLU A 316 -8.93 -25.24 -50.20
C GLU A 316 -8.91 -24.62 -48.81
N GLY A 317 -7.81 -24.77 -48.05
CA GLY A 317 -7.63 -24.11 -46.75
C GLY A 317 -7.56 -22.58 -46.84
N VAL A 318 -6.85 -22.04 -47.84
CA VAL A 318 -6.72 -20.61 -48.10
C VAL A 318 -8.05 -20.03 -48.59
N ASN A 319 -8.73 -20.68 -49.53
CA ASN A 319 -10.07 -20.26 -50.00
C ASN A 319 -11.10 -20.30 -48.87
N ASN A 320 -11.09 -21.34 -48.02
CA ASN A 320 -11.98 -21.41 -46.86
C ASN A 320 -11.67 -20.28 -45.85
N ALA A 321 -10.40 -19.96 -45.62
CA ALA A 321 -10.03 -18.83 -44.75
C ALA A 321 -10.45 -17.47 -45.34
N LEU A 322 -10.32 -17.29 -46.65
CA LEU A 322 -10.74 -16.08 -47.37
C LEU A 322 -12.26 -15.93 -47.41
N GLU A 323 -13.02 -17.01 -47.59
CA GLU A 323 -14.49 -16.97 -47.66
C GLU A 323 -15.15 -16.87 -46.27
N ASN A 324 -14.62 -17.57 -45.26
CA ASN A 324 -15.32 -17.73 -43.98
C ASN A 324 -14.72 -16.93 -42.82
N ARG A 325 -13.48 -16.43 -42.91
CA ARG A 325 -12.77 -15.85 -41.74
C ARG A 325 -12.11 -14.50 -42.00
N ILE A 326 -11.92 -14.07 -43.24
CA ILE A 326 -11.11 -12.90 -43.58
C ILE A 326 -11.89 -11.94 -44.48
N ASP A 327 -12.25 -10.77 -43.93
CA ASP A 327 -12.83 -9.67 -44.70
C ASP A 327 -11.71 -8.94 -45.49
N MET A 328 -11.53 -9.34 -46.76
CA MET A 328 -10.49 -8.77 -47.62
C MET A 328 -10.66 -7.27 -47.89
N ALA A 329 -11.90 -6.76 -47.87
CA ALA A 329 -12.13 -5.32 -48.01
C ALA A 329 -11.57 -4.57 -46.81
N ARG A 330 -11.78 -5.10 -45.60
CA ARG A 330 -11.21 -4.53 -44.37
C ARG A 330 -9.69 -4.59 -44.35
N ILE A 331 -9.10 -5.69 -44.78
CA ILE A 331 -7.63 -5.82 -44.87
C ILE A 331 -7.04 -4.85 -45.89
N SER A 332 -7.66 -4.69 -47.07
CA SER A 332 -7.21 -3.73 -48.07
C SER A 332 -7.29 -2.28 -47.56
N ALA A 333 -8.33 -1.94 -46.81
CA ALA A 333 -8.49 -0.62 -46.20
C ALA A 333 -7.46 -0.38 -45.08
N ASP A 334 -7.19 -1.37 -44.24
CA ASP A 334 -6.15 -1.30 -43.20
C ASP A 334 -4.75 -1.18 -43.82
N ALA A 335 -4.46 -1.92 -44.90
CA ALA A 335 -3.20 -1.86 -45.61
C ALA A 335 -2.99 -0.50 -46.29
N GLU A 336 -4.01 0.05 -46.96
CA GLU A 336 -3.97 1.41 -47.50
C GLU A 336 -3.78 2.46 -46.39
N GLY A 337 -4.45 2.30 -45.25
CA GLY A 337 -4.30 3.16 -44.09
C GLY A 337 -2.89 3.13 -43.52
N TYR A 338 -2.29 1.95 -43.42
CA TYR A 338 -0.91 1.76 -42.96
C TYR A 338 0.11 2.39 -43.91
N VAL A 339 -0.05 2.18 -45.22
CA VAL A 339 0.80 2.80 -46.25
C VAL A 339 0.67 4.32 -46.20
N LYS A 340 -0.56 4.87 -46.22
CA LYS A 340 -0.81 6.31 -46.09
C LYS A 340 -0.21 6.87 -44.79
N GLY A 341 -0.29 6.14 -43.67
CA GLY A 341 0.30 6.51 -42.39
C GLY A 341 1.83 6.56 -42.38
N ILE A 342 2.50 5.69 -43.14
CA ILE A 342 3.96 5.71 -43.31
C ILE A 342 4.41 6.87 -44.21
N PHE A 343 3.63 7.19 -45.25
CA PHE A 343 3.99 8.24 -46.22
C PHE A 343 3.53 9.65 -45.83
N ALA A 344 2.51 9.80 -44.97
CA ALA A 344 2.01 11.10 -44.52
C ALA A 344 3.06 11.99 -43.82
N PRO A 345 3.96 11.47 -42.96
CA PRO A 345 5.04 12.28 -42.38
C PRO A 345 6.09 12.72 -43.41
N MET A 346 6.25 11.99 -44.52
CA MET A 346 7.23 12.30 -45.56
C MET A 346 6.73 13.35 -46.57
N GLN A 347 5.41 13.49 -46.73
CA GLN A 347 4.81 14.52 -47.59
C GLN A 347 4.71 15.90 -46.90
N GLY A 348 4.83 15.96 -45.57
CA GLY A 348 4.79 17.21 -44.79
C GLY A 348 6.11 17.99 -44.71
N VAL A 349 7.21 17.48 -45.29
CA VAL A 349 8.55 18.13 -45.25
C VAL A 349 8.97 18.68 -46.63
N GLY A 350 8.03 18.78 -47.58
CA GLY A 350 8.24 19.39 -48.90
C GLY A 350 8.00 20.90 -48.88
N GLY A 351 8.81 21.65 -48.15
CA GLY A 351 8.70 23.11 -48.04
C GLY A 351 10.04 23.76 -47.69
N ILE A 352 11.09 23.45 -48.46
CA ILE A 352 12.32 24.25 -48.48
C ILE A 352 12.45 24.75 -49.90
N ASP A 353 11.98 25.98 -50.12
CA ASP A 353 12.37 26.80 -51.27
C ASP A 353 13.89 26.96 -51.22
N VAL A 354 14.59 26.24 -52.10
CA VAL A 354 15.96 26.59 -52.46
C VAL A 354 15.84 27.51 -53.66
N GLY A 355 15.70 28.80 -53.38
CA GLY A 355 15.91 29.84 -54.37
C GLY A 355 17.38 29.84 -54.79
N ILE A 356 17.62 29.53 -56.06
CA ILE A 356 18.74 30.04 -56.84
C ILE A 356 18.16 31.05 -57.82
#